data_AF-A0A8J2ZR51-F1
#
_entry.id   AF-A0A8J2ZR51-F1
#
_cell.length_a   1.000
_cell.length_b   1.000
_cell.length_c   1.000
_cell.angle_alpha   90.00
_cell.angle_beta   90.00
_cell.angle_gamma   90.00
#
_symmetry.space_group_name_H-M   'P 1'
#
loop_
_entity.id
_entity.type
_entity.pdbx_description
1 polymer ?
#
loop_
_entity_poly.entity_id
_entity_poly.type
_entity_poly.pdbx_seq_one_letter_code
_entity_poly.pdbx_strand_id
1 'polypeptide(L)'
;MKNLPIKNQMNTVFVHVTDLKAAAKWYGDLLGIEVDLNKVTSPVFNVPVTGTTSLTLDDHAFDPSFRHDVSSNPIFNLYTPHIEEAYEYVKDKGIEIVREIEWAGIPPGLTLKILMEMS
;
A
#
# COMPACT_ATOMS: atom_id res chain seq x y z
N MET A 1 18.45 26.09 -16.75
CA MET A 1 17.30 25.19 -16.43
C MET A 1 16.33 25.95 -15.54
N LYS A 2 15.02 25.88 -15.81
CA LYS A 2 14.00 26.55 -15.01
C LYS A 2 13.87 25.80 -13.67
N ASN A 3 14.16 26.45 -12.54
CA ASN A 3 13.92 25.85 -11.23
C ASN A 3 12.41 25.81 -10.98
N LEU A 4 11.79 24.67 -11.24
CA LEU A 4 10.40 24.44 -10.91
C LEU A 4 10.27 24.19 -9.39
N PRO A 5 9.26 24.79 -8.72
CA PRO A 5 9.04 24.66 -7.28
C PRO A 5 8.48 23.28 -6.88
N ILE A 6 8.05 22.48 -7.87
CA ILE A 6 7.56 21.11 -7.68
C ILE A 6 8.47 20.18 -8.49
N LYS A 7 9.00 19.14 -7.83
CA LYS A 7 9.80 18.11 -8.50
C LYS A 7 8.88 17.06 -9.10
N ASN A 8 9.27 16.51 -10.25
CA ASN A 8 8.58 15.37 -10.85
C ASN A 8 8.97 14.07 -10.13
N GLN A 9 8.60 13.97 -8.85
CA GLN A 9 8.93 12.87 -7.94
C GLN A 9 7.79 12.71 -6.94
N MET A 10 7.34 11.48 -6.74
CA MET A 10 6.44 11.14 -5.64
C MET A 10 7.22 11.08 -4.33
N ASN A 11 6.65 11.64 -3.26
CA ASN A 11 7.25 11.62 -1.94
C ASN A 11 6.60 10.56 -1.04
N THR A 12 5.27 10.59 -0.90
CA THR A 12 4.54 9.75 0.04
C THR A 12 3.16 9.40 -0.50
N VAL A 13 2.73 8.15 -0.31
CA VAL A 13 1.34 7.71 -0.45
C VAL A 13 0.74 7.53 0.93
N PHE A 14 -0.46 8.07 1.14
CA PHE A 14 -1.25 7.85 2.34
C PHE A 14 -2.33 6.79 2.09
N VAL A 15 -2.45 5.84 3.00
CA VAL A 15 -3.52 4.84 3.01
C VAL A 15 -4.30 5.00 4.30
N HIS A 16 -5.59 5.29 4.18
CA HIS A 16 -6.47 5.45 5.33
C HIS A 16 -6.94 4.09 5.82
N VAL A 17 -6.79 3.83 7.11
CA VAL A 17 -7.08 2.54 7.74
C VAL A 17 -7.97 2.75 8.97
N THR A 18 -8.71 1.72 9.36
CA THR A 18 -9.57 1.74 10.55
C THR A 18 -8.84 1.24 11.81
N ASP A 19 -7.84 0.37 11.63
CA ASP A 19 -6.96 -0.15 12.69
C ASP A 19 -5.49 -0.08 12.22
N LEU A 20 -4.72 0.82 12.84
CA LEU A 20 -3.33 1.06 12.47
C LEU A 20 -2.42 -0.16 12.72
N LYS A 21 -2.65 -0.91 13.80
CA LYS A 21 -1.80 -2.07 14.15
C LYS A 21 -2.12 -3.26 13.28
N ALA A 22 -3.40 -3.53 13.05
CA ALA A 22 -3.82 -4.56 12.10
C ALA A 22 -3.26 -4.26 10.71
N ALA A 23 -3.31 -3.00 10.27
CA ALA A 23 -2.76 -2.59 8.98
C ALA A 23 -1.24 -2.69 8.91
N ALA A 24 -0.53 -2.22 9.93
CA ALA A 24 0.92 -2.35 9.99
C ALA A 24 1.35 -3.83 9.94
N LYS A 25 0.63 -4.72 10.67
CA LYS A 25 0.86 -6.17 10.60
C LYS A 25 0.61 -6.72 9.20
N TRP A 26 -0.53 -6.37 8.60
CA TRP A 26 -0.94 -6.86 7.28
C TRP A 26 0.09 -6.50 6.19
N TYR A 27 0.53 -5.23 6.15
CA TYR A 27 1.57 -4.80 5.21
C TYR A 27 2.92 -5.46 5.51
N GLY A 28 3.27 -5.65 6.79
CA GLY A 28 4.47 -6.40 7.18
C GLY A 28 4.44 -7.84 6.66
N ASP A 29 3.32 -8.54 6.86
CA ASP A 29 3.14 -9.92 6.40
C ASP A 29 3.18 -10.02 4.86
N LEU A 30 2.58 -9.07 4.14
CA LEU A 30 2.61 -9.02 2.67
C LEU A 30 4.02 -8.75 2.13
N LEU A 31 4.77 -7.85 2.75
CA LEU A 31 6.09 -7.43 2.26
C LEU A 31 7.24 -8.27 2.82
N GLY A 32 6.96 -9.22 3.71
CA GLY A 32 7.98 -10.00 4.40
C GLY A 32 8.83 -9.17 5.36
N ILE A 33 8.25 -8.15 5.98
CA ILE A 33 8.94 -7.24 6.90
C ILE A 33 8.41 -7.46 8.31
N GLU A 34 9.32 -7.64 9.27
CA GLU A 34 8.96 -7.67 10.69
C GLU A 34 8.55 -6.28 11.18
N VAL A 35 7.33 -6.18 11.69
CA VAL A 35 6.80 -4.97 12.30
C VAL A 35 6.67 -5.17 13.81
N ASP A 36 7.36 -4.33 14.58
CA ASP A 36 7.18 -4.28 16.04
C ASP A 36 5.89 -3.51 16.37
N LEU A 37 4.79 -4.25 16.58
CA LEU A 37 3.47 -3.68 16.85
C LEU A 37 3.39 -2.87 18.17
N ASN A 38 4.39 -2.98 19.04
CA ASN A 38 4.47 -2.13 20.24
C ASN A 38 4.94 -0.71 19.91
N LYS A 39 5.63 -0.53 18.78
CA LYS A 39 6.08 0.77 18.27
C LYS A 39 5.10 1.41 17.28
N VAL A 40 4.04 0.70 16.90
CA VAL A 40 2.97 1.25 16.06
C VAL A 40 2.03 2.07 16.95
N THR A 41 2.00 3.38 16.72
CA THR A 41 1.23 4.34 17.52
C THR A 41 0.47 5.31 16.63
N SER A 42 -0.79 5.57 16.96
CA SER A 42 -1.64 6.54 16.26
C SER A 42 -1.00 7.95 16.21
N PRO A 43 -1.28 8.73 15.15
CA PRO A 43 -2.29 8.45 14.13
C PRO A 43 -1.73 7.75 12.89
N VAL A 44 -0.40 7.76 12.73
CA VAL A 44 0.25 7.30 11.51
C VAL A 44 1.35 6.29 11.76
N PHE A 45 1.49 5.36 10.81
CA PHE A 45 2.59 4.42 10.76
C PHE A 45 3.24 4.43 9.38
N ASN A 46 4.55 4.64 9.33
CA ASN A 46 5.31 4.56 8.09
C ASN A 46 5.76 3.12 7.87
N VAL A 47 5.21 2.47 6.84
CA VAL A 47 5.65 1.14 6.42
C VAL A 47 7.09 1.26 5.91
N PRO A 48 8.04 0.42 6.39
CA PRO A 48 9.45 0.49 6.03
C PRO A 48 9.75 -0.04 4.61
N VAL A 49 9.07 0.51 3.60
CA VAL A 49 9.29 0.21 2.18
C VAL A 49 10.63 0.78 1.71
N THR A 50 11.25 0.11 0.73
CA THR A 50 12.48 0.60 0.08
C THR A 50 12.14 1.46 -1.14
N GLY A 51 12.89 2.54 -1.37
CA GLY A 51 12.74 3.41 -2.54
C GLY A 51 12.68 4.89 -2.16
N THR A 52 12.27 5.74 -3.10
CA THR A 52 12.15 7.20 -2.84
C THR A 52 10.77 7.61 -2.37
N THR A 53 9.75 6.77 -2.55
CA THR A 53 8.37 7.04 -2.12
C THR A 53 8.09 6.28 -0.83
N SER A 54 7.61 6.96 0.20
CA SER A 54 7.16 6.33 1.45
C SER A 54 5.70 5.90 1.38
N LEU A 55 5.34 4.91 2.20
CA LEU A 55 3.97 4.47 2.42
C LEU A 55 3.57 4.75 3.87
N THR A 56 2.55 5.58 4.06
CA THR A 56 2.06 5.99 5.38
C THR A 56 0.64 5.50 5.58
N LEU A 57 0.42 4.71 6.63
CA LEU A 57 -0.91 4.32 7.09
C LEU A 57 -1.42 5.40 8.05
N ASP A 58 -2.67 5.81 7.94
CA ASP A 58 -3.29 6.85 8.77
C ASP A 58 -4.65 6.37 9.30
N ASP A 59 -4.79 6.29 10.62
CA ASP A 59 -6.00 5.84 11.30
C ASP A 59 -6.97 6.98 11.66
N HIS A 60 -6.58 8.23 11.40
CA HIS A 60 -7.37 9.42 11.73
C HIS A 60 -7.84 9.46 13.20
N ALA A 61 -7.11 8.86 14.15
CA ALA A 61 -7.54 8.74 15.55
C ALA A 61 -7.87 10.08 16.24
N PHE A 62 -7.40 11.20 15.69
CA PHE A 62 -7.63 12.54 16.22
C PHE A 62 -8.64 13.37 15.42
N ASP A 63 -9.25 12.81 14.38
CA ASP A 63 -10.33 13.45 13.61
C ASP A 63 -11.66 12.71 13.84
N PRO A 64 -12.49 13.15 14.81
CA PRO A 64 -13.78 12.51 15.07
C PRO A 64 -14.81 12.71 13.94
N SER A 65 -14.52 13.59 12.96
CA SER A 65 -15.36 13.82 11.78
C SER A 65 -14.99 12.94 10.60
N PHE A 66 -13.83 12.26 10.67
CA PHE A 66 -13.38 11.36 9.62
C PHE A 66 -14.36 10.22 9.42
N ARG A 67 -14.66 9.94 8.15
CA ARG A 67 -15.44 8.78 7.73
C ARG A 67 -14.57 7.98 6.78
N HIS A 68 -14.25 6.76 7.18
CA HIS A 68 -13.52 5.84 6.32
C HIS A 68 -14.39 5.48 5.12
N ASP A 69 -13.86 5.74 3.93
CA ASP A 69 -14.48 5.40 2.65
C ASP A 69 -13.43 4.67 1.79
N VAL A 70 -13.71 3.40 1.49
CA VAL A 70 -12.80 2.54 0.76
C VAL A 70 -12.94 2.83 -0.74
N SER A 71 -11.84 3.26 -1.36
CA SER A 71 -11.80 3.44 -2.81
C SER A 71 -12.01 2.11 -3.52
N SER A 72 -13.01 2.02 -4.40
CA SER A 72 -13.21 0.88 -5.31
C SER A 72 -12.15 0.77 -6.42
N ASN A 73 -11.21 1.72 -6.45
CA ASN A 73 -10.12 1.80 -7.42
C ASN A 73 -8.76 1.64 -6.72
N PRO A 74 -7.76 1.05 -7.39
CA PRO A 74 -6.41 0.96 -6.85
C PRO A 74 -5.84 2.33 -6.48
N ILE A 75 -5.29 2.44 -5.27
CA ILE A 75 -4.71 3.69 -4.74
C ILE A 75 -3.24 3.82 -5.13
N PHE A 76 -2.51 2.70 -5.16
CA PHE A 76 -1.11 2.62 -5.59
C PHE A 76 -0.78 1.20 -6.05
N ASN A 77 0.48 0.95 -6.41
CA ASN A 77 0.97 -0.38 -6.77
C ASN A 77 2.30 -0.68 -6.08
N LEU A 78 2.51 -1.96 -5.81
CA LEU A 78 3.80 -2.50 -5.41
C LEU A 78 4.51 -3.05 -6.64
N TYR A 79 5.83 -2.86 -6.68
CA TYR A 79 6.66 -3.37 -7.77
C TYR A 79 6.87 -4.87 -7.62
N THR A 80 6.72 -5.61 -8.72
CA THR A 80 7.18 -7.00 -8.85
C THR A 80 7.85 -7.20 -10.22
N PRO A 81 8.97 -7.93 -10.30
CA PRO A 81 9.55 -8.33 -11.58
C PRO A 81 8.77 -9.46 -12.27
N HIS A 82 7.99 -10.23 -11.52
CA HIS A 82 7.24 -11.41 -12.00
C HIS A 82 5.82 -11.39 -11.43
N ILE A 83 4.84 -11.05 -12.28
CA ILE A 83 3.47 -10.77 -11.84
C ILE A 83 2.72 -12.04 -11.43
N GLU A 84 2.97 -13.15 -12.10
CA GLU A 84 2.37 -14.45 -11.82
C GLU A 84 2.87 -15.02 -10.48
N GLU A 85 4.16 -14.89 -10.19
CA GLU A 85 4.74 -15.32 -8.91
C GLU A 85 4.19 -14.48 -7.75
N ALA A 86 4.07 -13.16 -7.93
CA ALA A 86 3.48 -12.28 -6.94
C ALA A 86 2.00 -12.59 -6.70
N TYR A 87 1.25 -12.93 -7.75
CA TYR A 87 -0.15 -13.31 -7.66
C TYR A 87 -0.33 -14.59 -6.82
N GLU A 88 0.42 -15.66 -7.11
CA GLU A 88 0.33 -16.90 -6.32
C GLU A 88 0.82 -16.68 -4.87
N TYR A 89 1.85 -15.84 -4.65
CA TYR A 89 2.29 -15.48 -3.29
C TYR A 89 1.19 -14.81 -2.45
N VAL A 90 0.43 -13.88 -3.05
CA VAL A 90 -0.69 -13.19 -2.38
C VAL A 90 -1.81 -14.18 -2.08
N LYS A 91 -2.11 -15.07 -3.03
CA LYS A 91 -3.13 -16.11 -2.89
C LYS A 91 -2.77 -17.13 -1.80
N ASP A 92 -1.52 -17.57 -1.74
CA ASP A 92 -1.01 -18.50 -0.71
C ASP A 92 -1.06 -17.91 0.71
N LYS A 93 -1.04 -16.58 0.83
CA LYS A 93 -1.28 -15.89 2.10
C LYS A 93 -2.75 -15.77 2.50
N GLY A 94 -3.67 -16.20 1.63
CA GLY A 94 -5.11 -16.05 1.85
C GLY A 94 -5.58 -14.60 1.79
N ILE A 95 -4.83 -13.72 1.11
CA ILE A 95 -5.25 -12.34 0.87
C ILE A 95 -6.30 -12.34 -0.24
N GLU A 96 -7.38 -11.60 -0.06
CA GLU A 96 -8.45 -11.49 -1.04
C GLU A 96 -7.94 -10.82 -2.33
N ILE A 97 -8.20 -11.47 -3.46
CA ILE A 97 -7.91 -10.95 -4.79
C ILE A 97 -9.23 -10.48 -5.39
N VAL A 98 -9.46 -9.17 -5.40
CA VAL A 98 -10.71 -8.59 -5.92
C VAL A 98 -10.67 -8.33 -7.44
N ARG A 99 -9.49 -8.47 -8.07
CA ARG A 99 -9.30 -8.38 -9.53
C ARG A 99 -8.21 -9.32 -10.02
N GLU A 100 -8.50 -10.03 -11.11
CA GLU A 100 -7.54 -10.89 -11.80
C GLU A 100 -6.47 -10.10 -12.56
N ILE A 101 -5.38 -10.78 -12.97
CA ILE A 101 -4.32 -10.16 -13.78
C ILE A 101 -4.89 -9.65 -15.11
N GLU A 102 -4.75 -8.35 -15.34
CA GLU A 102 -5.16 -7.68 -16.59
C GLU A 102 -3.92 -7.35 -17.43
N TRP A 103 -3.84 -7.93 -18.63
CA TRP A 103 -2.82 -7.60 -19.63
C TRP A 103 -3.30 -6.46 -20.54
N ALA A 104 -3.51 -5.26 -19.97
CA ALA A 104 -3.58 -4.06 -20.80
C ALA A 104 -2.16 -3.81 -21.36
N GLY A 105 -2.01 -3.42 -22.64
CA GLY A 105 -0.73 -3.29 -23.38
C GLY A 105 0.31 -2.30 -22.82
N ILE A 106 0.64 -2.44 -21.54
CA ILE A 106 1.63 -1.76 -20.73
C ILE A 106 2.94 -2.55 -20.89
N PRO A 107 4.10 -1.88 -21.03
CA PRO A 107 5.38 -2.56 -21.20
C PRO A 107 5.66 -3.56 -20.06
N PRO A 108 6.43 -4.64 -20.34
CA PRO A 108 6.70 -5.71 -19.39
C PRO A 108 7.37 -5.20 -18.11
N GLY A 109 6.76 -5.52 -16.97
CA GLY A 109 7.09 -5.04 -15.62
C GLY A 109 5.83 -4.84 -14.77
N LEU A 110 4.86 -5.76 -14.93
CA LEU A 110 3.45 -5.50 -14.66
C LEU A 110 3.15 -5.17 -13.21
N THR A 111 2.42 -4.06 -13.09
CA THR A 111 1.69 -3.60 -11.91
C THR A 111 0.72 -4.68 -11.43
N LEU A 112 0.98 -5.27 -10.27
CA LEU A 112 -0.06 -5.97 -9.53
C LEU A 112 -0.99 -4.91 -8.95
N LYS A 113 -2.18 -4.77 -9.52
CA LYS A 113 -3.29 -4.04 -8.88
C LYS A 113 -3.87 -4.93 -7.79
N ILE A 114 -3.12 -5.10 -6.69
CA ILE A 114 -3.77 -5.53 -5.46
C ILE A 114 -4.60 -4.33 -5.01
N LEU A 115 -5.91 -4.43 -5.19
CA LEU A 115 -6.83 -3.62 -4.40
C LEU A 115 -6.66 -4.16 -2.98
N MET A 116 -5.81 -3.49 -2.22
CA MET A 116 -5.52 -3.83 -0.83
C MET A 116 -6.68 -3.30 -0.01
N GLU A 117 -7.80 -4.01 -0.07
CA GLU A 117 -8.94 -3.76 0.80
C GLU A 117 -8.57 -4.31 2.18
N MET A 118 -8.15 -3.40 3.05
CA MET A 118 -8.31 -3.62 4.48
C MET A 118 -9.69 -3.06 4.84
N SER A 119 -10.63 -3.97 5.05
CA SER A 119 -11.89 -3.67 5.74
C SER A 119 -11.63 -3.29 7.19
#